data_AF-A0A1A8FJU9-F1
#
_entry.id   AF-A0A1A8FJU9-F1
#
_cell.length_a   1.000
_cell.length_b   1.000
_cell.length_c   1.000
_cell.angle_alpha   90.00
_cell.angle_beta   90.00
_cell.angle_gamma   90.00
#
_symmetry.space_group_name_H-M   'P 1'
#
loop_
_entity.id
_entity.type
_entity.pdbx_description
1 polymer ?
#
loop_
_entity_poly.entity_id
_entity_poly.type
_entity_poly.pdbx_seq_one_letter_code
_entity_poly.pdbx_strand_id
1 'polypeptide(L)'
;TPKINSAGTSPLVTSAKPCPTLNQTCPFGHTWSISQCRCTIMVQHTTVPPPLVLPRPPRELNDVFSSDVCGPDKELDLENCQCVCRHSNPTYSCGPNRHLDQKTCQCICNALPALSCPPNHVLNKETCQCTCDRTCPRHQPLNKTKCSCECHESPNRCFLKGRRFHQPTCSCLRPPCEVRRRRCEAGFSFSEEVCRCVPAHWRPLG
;
A
#
# COMPACT_ATOMS: atom_id res chain seq x y z
N THR A 1 -45.40 -14.83 36.40
CA THR A 1 -44.48 -14.06 37.26
C THR A 1 -43.32 -13.53 36.42
N PRO A 2 -42.84 -12.31 36.67
CA PRO A 2 -43.04 -11.25 35.68
C PRO A 2 -41.80 -10.34 35.41
N LYS A 3 -42.04 -9.34 34.54
CA LYS A 3 -41.37 -8.02 34.40
C LYS A 3 -40.06 -8.02 33.58
N ILE A 4 -39.77 -7.05 32.70
CA ILE A 4 -39.99 -5.59 32.76
C ILE A 4 -40.16 -4.98 31.35
N ASN A 5 -41.17 -4.10 31.24
CA ASN A 5 -41.37 -2.87 30.46
C ASN A 5 -40.43 -2.51 29.28
N SER A 6 -41.03 -2.02 28.19
CA SER A 6 -40.80 -0.64 27.72
C SER A 6 -41.90 -0.16 26.77
N ALA A 7 -42.34 1.07 27.04
CA ALA A 7 -43.28 1.86 26.26
C ALA A 7 -42.71 2.20 24.87
N GLY A 8 -43.58 2.38 23.88
CA GLY A 8 -43.18 2.78 22.54
C GLY A 8 -44.35 2.88 21.59
N THR A 9 -45.17 3.89 21.80
CA THR A 9 -46.26 4.36 20.94
C THR A 9 -45.82 4.47 19.48
N SER A 10 -46.51 3.78 18.58
CA SER A 10 -46.69 4.15 17.18
C SER A 10 -48.19 4.00 16.93
N PRO A 11 -48.88 4.98 16.32
CA PRO A 11 -48.50 5.49 15.01
C PRO A 11 -48.69 7.03 14.89
N LEU A 12 -47.90 7.67 14.03
CA LEU A 12 -48.43 8.56 13.00
C LEU A 12 -47.28 8.84 12.04
N VAL A 13 -47.18 7.99 11.03
CA VAL A 13 -46.51 8.39 9.79
C VAL A 13 -47.32 9.57 9.27
N THR A 14 -46.87 10.80 9.55
CA THR A 14 -47.34 11.97 8.81
C THR A 14 -46.83 11.80 7.39
N SER A 15 -47.62 11.06 6.61
CA SER A 15 -47.58 11.06 5.16
C SER A 15 -47.79 12.51 4.75
N ALA A 16 -46.69 13.23 4.51
CA ALA A 16 -46.74 14.44 3.71
C ALA A 16 -47.18 13.98 2.32
N LYS A 17 -48.50 14.01 2.09
CA LYS A 17 -49.08 13.65 0.80
C LYS A 17 -48.43 14.56 -0.25
N PRO A 18 -47.64 14.03 -1.19
CA PRO A 18 -47.10 14.85 -2.26
C PRO A 18 -48.27 15.41 -3.09
N CYS A 19 -48.12 16.64 -3.60
CA CYS A 19 -49.16 17.26 -4.41
C CYS A 19 -49.57 16.33 -5.56
N PRO A 20 -50.87 16.16 -5.85
CA PRO A 20 -51.35 15.24 -6.89
C PRO A 20 -50.84 15.59 -8.30
N THR A 21 -50.34 16.81 -8.49
CA THR A 21 -49.70 17.30 -9.71
C THR A 21 -48.44 18.07 -9.36
N LEU A 22 -47.30 17.65 -9.90
CA LEU A 22 -45.99 18.21 -9.54
C LEU A 22 -45.74 19.60 -10.17
N ASN A 23 -46.38 19.89 -11.31
CA ASN A 23 -46.17 21.11 -12.09
C ASN A 23 -47.49 21.64 -12.66
N GLN A 24 -48.14 22.53 -11.91
CA GLN A 24 -49.29 23.28 -12.41
C GLN A 24 -48.83 24.67 -12.88
N THR A 25 -49.20 25.05 -14.10
CA THR A 25 -48.90 26.40 -14.64
C THR A 25 -49.71 27.46 -13.88
N CYS A 26 -48.99 28.38 -13.23
CA CYS A 26 -49.57 29.50 -12.50
C CYS A 26 -49.76 30.73 -13.41
N PRO A 27 -50.75 31.60 -13.13
CA PRO A 27 -50.92 32.87 -13.83
C PRO A 27 -49.73 33.83 -13.59
N PHE A 28 -49.60 34.84 -14.46
CA PHE A 28 -48.46 35.76 -14.50
C PHE A 28 -48.17 36.40 -13.12
N GLY A 29 -46.89 36.38 -12.69
CA GLY A 29 -46.43 36.95 -11.42
C GLY A 29 -46.49 36.01 -10.20
N HIS A 30 -46.84 34.73 -10.38
CA HIS A 30 -46.87 33.73 -9.31
C HIS A 30 -45.99 32.52 -9.64
N THR A 31 -45.42 31.89 -8.62
CA THR A 31 -44.65 30.64 -8.74
C THR A 31 -45.35 29.49 -8.02
N TRP A 32 -45.31 28.29 -8.60
CA TRP A 32 -45.90 27.10 -7.99
C TRP A 32 -45.03 26.63 -6.81
N SER A 33 -45.60 26.56 -5.62
CA SER A 33 -44.91 26.06 -4.44
C SER A 33 -45.23 24.59 -4.22
N ILE A 34 -44.25 23.71 -4.44
CA ILE A 34 -44.37 22.26 -4.25
C ILE A 34 -44.62 21.86 -2.79
N SER A 35 -44.26 22.71 -1.82
CA SER A 35 -44.48 22.45 -0.39
C SER A 35 -45.87 22.85 0.07
N GLN A 36 -46.55 23.74 -0.64
CA GLN A 36 -47.89 24.25 -0.28
C GLN A 36 -48.98 23.85 -1.29
N CYS A 37 -48.63 23.19 -2.38
CA CYS A 37 -49.52 22.82 -3.49
C CYS A 37 -50.42 23.99 -3.98
N ARG A 38 -49.86 25.21 -4.03
CA ARG A 38 -50.57 26.42 -4.50
C ARG A 38 -49.61 27.42 -5.15
N CYS A 39 -50.14 28.28 -6.00
CA CYS A 39 -49.40 29.41 -6.57
C CYS A 39 -49.21 30.50 -5.51
N THR A 40 -47.96 30.92 -5.29
CA THR A 40 -47.60 32.02 -4.38
C THR A 40 -47.06 33.22 -5.16
N ILE A 41 -47.39 34.43 -4.73
CA ILE A 41 -46.94 35.69 -5.36
C ILE A 41 -45.41 35.80 -5.27
N MET A 42 -44.77 36.24 -6.36
CA MET A 42 -43.36 36.63 -6.32
C MET A 42 -43.20 37.92 -5.50
N VAL A 43 -42.93 37.79 -4.21
CA VAL A 43 -42.55 38.94 -3.38
C VAL A 43 -41.09 39.25 -3.72
N GLN A 44 -40.88 40.32 -4.50
CA GLN A 44 -39.55 40.90 -4.68
C GLN A 44 -39.07 41.37 -3.30
N HIS A 45 -38.12 40.64 -2.71
CA HIS A 45 -37.48 41.02 -1.46
C HIS A 45 -36.71 42.33 -1.66
N THR A 46 -37.34 43.45 -1.33
CA THR A 46 -36.67 44.71 -1.03
C THR A 46 -35.82 44.49 0.23
N THR A 47 -34.54 44.20 0.03
CA THR A 47 -33.58 44.01 1.12
C THR A 47 -32.73 45.27 1.27
N VAL A 48 -32.86 45.89 2.43
CA VAL A 48 -32.03 46.96 3.00
C VAL A 48 -30.55 46.52 2.99
N PRO A 49 -29.57 47.39 2.69
CA PRO A 49 -28.17 46.99 2.61
C PRO A 49 -27.54 46.80 4.02
N PRO A 50 -26.77 45.72 4.27
CA PRO A 50 -25.88 45.63 5.43
C PRO A 50 -24.55 46.39 5.17
N PRO A 51 -23.82 46.77 6.23
CA PRO A 51 -22.63 47.61 6.11
C PRO A 51 -21.47 46.89 5.43
N LEU A 52 -20.68 47.68 4.71
CA LEU A 52 -19.54 47.32 3.87
C LEU A 52 -18.55 46.40 4.58
N VAL A 53 -18.58 45.10 4.26
CA VAL A 53 -17.44 44.21 4.46
C VAL A 53 -16.67 44.17 3.14
N LEU A 54 -15.44 44.70 3.18
CA LEU A 54 -14.47 44.70 2.10
C LEU A 54 -14.41 43.31 1.42
N PRO A 55 -14.49 43.19 0.08
CA PRO A 55 -14.37 41.91 -0.58
C PRO A 55 -12.98 41.34 -0.30
N ARG A 56 -12.93 40.20 0.41
CA ARG A 56 -11.77 39.31 0.33
C ARG A 56 -11.61 38.94 -1.16
N PRO A 57 -10.39 38.91 -1.71
CA PRO A 57 -10.19 38.56 -3.10
C PRO A 57 -10.83 37.19 -3.38
N PRO A 58 -11.45 37.01 -4.56
CA PRO A 58 -12.14 35.77 -4.91
C PRO A 58 -11.11 34.64 -4.93
N ARG A 59 -11.08 33.86 -3.85
CA ARG A 59 -10.50 32.54 -3.83
C ARG A 59 -11.62 31.55 -3.57
N GLU A 60 -11.88 30.75 -4.60
CA GLU A 60 -12.44 29.40 -4.50
C GLU A 60 -13.93 29.24 -4.12
N LEU A 61 -14.88 30.02 -4.67
CA LEU A 61 -16.31 29.61 -4.63
C LEU A 61 -16.61 28.47 -5.63
N ASN A 62 -15.80 28.34 -6.69
CA ASN A 62 -15.93 27.25 -7.66
C ASN A 62 -15.53 25.87 -7.10
N ASP A 63 -14.78 25.83 -5.99
CA ASP A 63 -14.23 24.59 -5.45
C ASP A 63 -15.29 23.78 -4.69
N VAL A 64 -16.27 24.47 -4.07
CA VAL A 64 -17.34 23.84 -3.28
C VAL A 64 -18.38 23.12 -4.17
N PHE A 65 -18.73 23.69 -5.32
CA PHE A 65 -19.71 23.07 -6.23
C PHE A 65 -19.10 21.94 -7.10
N SER A 66 -17.79 21.96 -7.34
CA SER A 66 -17.12 20.95 -8.18
C SER A 66 -16.83 19.66 -7.41
N SER A 67 -16.49 19.76 -6.12
CA SER A 67 -16.25 18.59 -5.26
C SER A 67 -17.50 17.74 -5.00
N ASP A 68 -18.69 18.35 -5.03
CA ASP A 68 -19.96 17.66 -4.78
C ASP A 68 -20.43 16.82 -5.98
N VAL A 69 -19.98 17.16 -7.20
CA VAL A 69 -20.38 16.47 -8.44
C VAL A 69 -19.40 15.35 -8.80
N CYS A 70 -18.09 15.63 -8.71
CA CYS A 70 -17.05 14.69 -9.13
C CYS A 70 -16.30 14.00 -7.99
N GLY A 71 -16.53 14.42 -6.74
CA GLY A 71 -15.78 13.97 -5.57
C GLY A 71 -14.48 14.76 -5.37
N PRO A 72 -13.76 14.50 -4.25
CA PRO A 72 -12.49 15.16 -3.96
C PRO A 72 -11.43 14.86 -5.04
N ASP A 73 -10.52 15.82 -5.25
CA ASP A 73 -9.38 15.76 -6.20
C ASP A 73 -9.72 15.70 -7.69
N LYS A 74 -11.01 15.78 -8.04
CA LYS A 74 -11.52 15.83 -9.40
C LYS A 74 -12.25 17.15 -9.67
N GLU A 75 -12.21 17.59 -10.91
CA GLU A 75 -12.95 18.73 -11.42
C GLU A 75 -13.82 18.29 -12.60
N LEU A 76 -15.00 18.90 -12.73
CA LEU A 76 -15.85 18.70 -13.90
C LEU A 76 -15.28 19.51 -15.07
N ASP A 77 -14.78 18.81 -16.08
CA ASP A 77 -14.51 19.39 -17.39
C ASP A 77 -15.85 19.80 -18.01
N LEU A 78 -16.05 21.11 -18.19
CA LEU A 78 -17.28 21.69 -18.72
C LEU A 78 -17.46 21.50 -20.22
N GLU A 79 -16.39 21.18 -20.96
CA GLU A 79 -16.47 20.96 -22.42
C GLU A 79 -16.93 19.54 -22.74
N ASN A 80 -16.43 18.57 -21.98
CA ASN A 80 -16.78 17.16 -22.18
C ASN A 80 -17.75 16.60 -21.13
N CYS A 81 -18.12 17.40 -20.12
CA CYS A 81 -18.93 16.99 -18.97
C CYS A 81 -18.33 15.76 -18.25
N GLN A 82 -17.00 15.69 -18.14
CA GLN A 82 -16.30 14.55 -17.52
C GLN A 82 -15.57 14.97 -16.25
N CYS A 83 -15.57 14.10 -15.24
CA CYS A 83 -14.77 14.32 -14.03
C CYS A 83 -13.31 13.96 -14.30
N VAL A 84 -12.46 14.98 -14.43
CA VAL A 84 -11.01 14.83 -14.65
C VAL A 84 -10.26 15.15 -13.36
N CYS A 85 -9.04 14.65 -13.22
CA CYS A 85 -8.23 14.97 -12.05
C CYS A 85 -7.75 16.42 -12.12
N ARG A 86 -7.89 17.16 -11.00
CA ARG A 86 -7.48 18.57 -10.89
C ARG A 86 -5.97 18.79 -11.15
N HIS A 87 -5.17 17.74 -11.01
CA HIS A 87 -3.74 17.71 -11.35
C HIS A 87 -3.44 17.65 -12.86
N SER A 88 -4.44 17.83 -13.74
CA SER A 88 -4.26 17.85 -15.19
C SER A 88 -3.61 19.13 -15.73
N ASN A 89 -3.26 20.10 -14.86
CA ASN A 89 -2.51 21.28 -15.27
C ASN A 89 -1.11 20.84 -15.78
N PRO A 90 -0.69 21.21 -17.01
CA PRO A 90 0.52 20.70 -17.67
C PRO A 90 1.84 20.90 -16.89
N THR A 91 1.85 21.71 -15.84
CA THR A 91 3.00 21.89 -14.92
C THR A 91 3.13 20.82 -13.83
N TYR A 92 2.12 19.98 -13.60
CA TYR A 92 2.11 18.87 -12.64
C TYR A 92 2.16 17.50 -13.32
N SER A 93 2.87 17.41 -14.45
CA SER A 93 3.13 16.10 -15.06
C SER A 93 3.80 15.19 -14.03
N CYS A 94 3.19 14.04 -13.78
CA CYS A 94 3.78 13.00 -12.94
C CYS A 94 5.20 12.79 -13.43
N GLY A 95 6.19 12.95 -12.53
CA GLY A 95 7.61 12.94 -12.89
C GLY A 95 8.03 11.70 -13.70
N PRO A 96 9.28 11.66 -14.19
CA PRO A 96 9.74 10.60 -15.10
C PRO A 96 9.39 9.19 -14.57
N ASN A 97 8.86 8.35 -15.46
CA ASN A 97 8.40 6.97 -15.18
C ASN A 97 7.14 6.84 -14.30
N ARG A 98 6.33 7.89 -14.19
CA ARG A 98 5.03 7.87 -13.52
C ARG A 98 3.90 8.30 -14.47
N HIS A 99 2.68 7.86 -14.18
CA HIS A 99 1.46 8.32 -14.85
C HIS A 99 0.37 8.58 -13.80
N LEU A 100 -0.58 9.43 -14.18
CA LEU A 100 -1.72 9.75 -13.33
C LEU A 100 -2.75 8.62 -13.44
N ASP A 101 -3.04 7.97 -12.32
CA ASP A 101 -4.20 7.09 -12.23
C ASP A 101 -5.47 7.96 -12.23
N GLN A 102 -6.26 7.88 -13.29
CA GLN A 102 -7.48 8.68 -13.44
C GLN A 102 -8.55 8.36 -12.41
N LYS A 103 -8.52 7.19 -11.76
CA LYS A 103 -9.48 6.82 -10.71
C LYS A 103 -9.13 7.48 -9.39
N THR A 104 -7.87 7.36 -8.97
CA THR A 104 -7.40 7.87 -7.67
C THR A 104 -6.82 9.28 -7.72
N CYS A 105 -6.57 9.82 -8.92
CA CYS A 105 -5.85 11.07 -9.13
C CYS A 105 -4.45 11.09 -8.49
N GLN A 106 -3.82 9.92 -8.34
CA GLN A 106 -2.47 9.79 -7.81
C GLN A 106 -1.48 9.44 -8.92
N CYS A 107 -0.27 10.00 -8.83
CA CYS A 107 0.83 9.61 -9.70
C CYS A 107 1.37 8.24 -9.28
N ILE A 108 1.10 7.22 -10.08
CA ILE A 108 1.60 5.86 -9.88
C ILE A 108 2.74 5.56 -10.85
N CYS A 109 3.59 4.60 -10.50
CA CYS A 109 4.67 4.17 -11.37
C CYS A 109 4.12 3.53 -12.66
N ASN A 110 4.82 3.75 -13.76
CA ASN A 110 4.54 3.09 -15.04
C ASN A 110 4.91 1.61 -14.92
N ALA A 111 4.03 0.81 -14.34
CA ALA A 111 4.10 -0.63 -14.41
C ALA A 111 3.68 -1.05 -15.82
N LEU A 112 4.60 -0.93 -16.79
CA LEU A 112 4.42 -1.59 -18.08
C LEU A 112 4.16 -3.08 -17.79
N PRO A 113 3.22 -3.74 -18.48
CA PRO A 113 2.95 -5.17 -18.29
C PRO A 113 4.20 -6.06 -18.50
N ALA A 114 5.20 -5.58 -19.25
CA ALA A 114 6.51 -6.22 -19.43
C ALA A 114 7.56 -5.86 -18.36
N LEU A 115 7.22 -4.96 -17.43
CA LEU A 115 8.03 -4.42 -16.34
C LEU A 115 7.48 -4.87 -14.99
N SER A 116 6.87 -6.06 -14.92
CA SER A 116 6.79 -6.76 -13.65
C SER A 116 8.22 -7.02 -13.18
N CYS A 117 8.51 -6.62 -11.96
CA CYS A 117 9.87 -6.74 -11.44
C CYS A 117 10.35 -8.20 -11.55
N PRO A 118 11.65 -8.43 -11.81
CA PRO A 118 12.19 -9.78 -11.87
C PRO A 118 11.87 -10.56 -10.59
N PRO A 119 11.92 -11.91 -10.61
CA PRO A 119 11.67 -12.71 -9.42
C PRO A 119 12.47 -12.21 -8.21
N ASN A 120 11.82 -12.12 -7.05
CA ASN A 120 12.37 -11.59 -5.79
C ASN A 120 12.66 -10.08 -5.76
N HIS A 121 12.21 -9.33 -6.77
CA HIS A 121 12.27 -7.86 -6.76
C HIS A 121 10.87 -7.27 -6.58
N VAL A 122 10.79 -6.17 -5.85
CA VAL A 122 9.57 -5.42 -5.57
C VAL A 122 9.71 -4.02 -6.17
N LEU A 123 8.64 -3.48 -6.73
CA LEU A 123 8.61 -2.13 -7.26
C LEU A 123 8.60 -1.13 -6.10
N ASN A 124 9.66 -0.34 -6.00
CA ASN A 124 9.71 0.80 -5.10
C ASN A 124 8.79 1.90 -5.63
N LYS A 125 7.79 2.32 -4.83
CA LYS A 125 6.75 3.27 -5.26
C LYS A 125 7.27 4.71 -5.37
N GLU A 126 8.37 4.99 -4.67
CA GLU A 126 8.99 6.31 -4.58
C GLU A 126 9.95 6.54 -5.76
N THR A 127 10.72 5.54 -6.17
CA THR A 127 11.69 5.65 -7.27
C THR A 127 11.18 5.05 -8.58
N CYS A 128 10.10 4.28 -8.53
CA CYS A 128 9.61 3.49 -9.66
C CYS A 128 10.65 2.54 -10.23
N GLN A 129 11.53 2.01 -9.37
CA GLN A 129 12.56 1.04 -9.71
C GLN A 129 12.32 -0.28 -8.99
N CYS A 130 12.76 -1.39 -9.60
CA CYS A 130 12.70 -2.70 -8.97
C CYS A 130 13.86 -2.88 -7.98
N THR A 131 13.52 -3.09 -6.71
CA THR A 131 14.49 -3.31 -5.63
C THR A 131 14.39 -4.74 -5.11
N CYS A 132 15.53 -5.36 -4.80
CA CYS A 132 15.57 -6.70 -4.21
C CYS A 132 14.99 -6.69 -2.79
N ASP A 133 13.96 -7.50 -2.53
CA ASP A 133 13.32 -7.65 -1.21
C ASP A 133 13.62 -9.02 -0.57
N ARG A 134 14.66 -9.69 -1.06
CA ARG A 134 14.98 -11.03 -0.63
C ARG A 134 15.67 -11.02 0.73
N THR A 135 15.07 -11.70 1.70
CA THR A 135 15.71 -12.00 2.99
C THR A 135 16.47 -13.31 2.88
N CYS A 136 17.77 -13.30 3.22
CA CYS A 136 18.61 -14.49 3.16
C CYS A 136 18.87 -15.11 4.55
N PRO A 137 19.09 -16.44 4.62
CA PRO A 137 19.53 -17.10 5.85
C PRO A 137 20.86 -16.54 6.35
N ARG A 138 21.11 -16.63 7.67
CA ARG A 138 22.34 -16.12 8.32
C ARG A 138 23.65 -16.58 7.64
N HIS A 139 23.66 -17.78 7.06
CA HIS A 139 24.84 -18.39 6.45
C HIS A 139 24.98 -18.13 4.94
N GLN A 140 24.04 -17.41 4.32
CA GLN A 140 24.05 -17.08 2.91
C GLN A 140 23.91 -15.57 2.73
N PRO A 141 25.00 -14.83 2.48
CA PRO A 141 24.89 -13.42 2.16
C PRO A 141 24.03 -13.17 0.91
N LEU A 142 23.28 -12.07 0.94
CA LEU A 142 22.50 -11.59 -0.20
C LEU A 142 23.44 -10.95 -1.24
N ASN A 143 23.42 -11.52 -2.44
CA ASN A 143 24.00 -10.91 -3.62
C ASN A 143 23.02 -9.86 -4.18
N LYS A 144 23.33 -8.57 -3.99
CA LYS A 144 22.45 -7.44 -4.36
C LYS A 144 22.23 -7.31 -5.88
N THR A 145 23.18 -7.73 -6.71
CA THR A 145 23.06 -7.57 -8.17
C THR A 145 22.16 -8.64 -8.79
N LYS A 146 22.19 -9.86 -8.24
CA LYS A 146 21.38 -11.00 -8.71
C LYS A 146 20.10 -11.22 -7.87
N CYS A 147 19.97 -10.54 -6.74
CA CYS A 147 18.96 -10.81 -5.73
C CYS A 147 18.89 -12.30 -5.34
N SER A 148 20.06 -12.90 -5.11
CA SER A 148 20.23 -14.31 -4.78
C SER A 148 20.97 -14.48 -3.46
N CYS A 149 20.62 -15.51 -2.69
CA CYS A 149 21.37 -15.91 -1.51
C CYS A 149 22.47 -16.87 -1.94
N GLU A 150 23.73 -16.51 -1.71
CA GLU A 150 24.88 -17.30 -2.18
C GLU A 150 25.78 -17.68 -1.00
N CYS A 151 26.26 -18.93 -0.97
CA CYS A 151 27.24 -19.36 0.01
C CYS A 151 28.62 -18.74 -0.31
N HIS A 152 29.35 -18.29 0.70
CA HIS A 152 30.73 -17.84 0.54
C HIS A 152 31.70 -19.00 0.23
N GLU A 153 31.51 -20.15 0.90
CA GLU A 153 32.26 -21.36 0.59
C GLU A 153 31.52 -22.20 -0.45
N SER A 154 32.27 -22.86 -1.32
CA SER A 154 31.76 -23.76 -2.35
C SER A 154 32.30 -25.19 -2.13
N PRO A 155 31.64 -26.21 -2.70
CA PRO A 155 32.14 -27.58 -2.67
C PRO A 155 33.60 -27.70 -3.07
N ASN A 156 34.00 -27.03 -4.16
CA ASN A 156 35.37 -27.05 -4.65
C ASN A 156 36.35 -26.34 -3.71
N ARG A 157 35.98 -25.18 -3.14
CA ARG A 157 36.83 -24.49 -2.15
C ARG A 157 37.05 -25.33 -0.90
N CYS A 158 36.01 -26.02 -0.42
CA CYS A 158 36.16 -26.93 0.71
C CYS A 158 37.02 -28.13 0.34
N PHE A 159 36.82 -28.71 -0.84
CA PHE A 159 37.58 -29.85 -1.33
C PHE A 159 39.08 -29.54 -1.43
N LEU A 160 39.45 -28.38 -1.99
CA LEU A 160 40.84 -27.92 -2.06
C LEU A 160 41.48 -27.72 -0.67
N LYS A 161 40.67 -27.47 0.37
CA LYS A 161 41.10 -27.39 1.78
C LYS A 161 41.08 -28.77 2.49
N GLY A 162 40.83 -29.87 1.77
CA GLY A 162 40.67 -31.21 2.36
C GLY A 162 39.43 -31.34 3.27
N ARG A 163 38.41 -30.50 3.05
CA ARG A 163 37.19 -30.43 3.87
C ARG A 163 35.96 -30.75 3.02
N ARG A 164 34.89 -31.22 3.67
CA ARG A 164 33.59 -31.45 3.03
C ARG A 164 32.72 -30.20 3.17
N PHE A 165 32.08 -29.80 2.09
CA PHE A 165 31.11 -28.72 2.13
C PHE A 165 29.81 -29.17 2.78
N HIS A 166 29.35 -28.40 3.77
CA HIS A 166 28.07 -28.61 4.45
C HIS A 166 27.05 -27.62 3.90
N GLN A 167 26.13 -28.11 3.07
CA GLN A 167 25.13 -27.29 2.38
C GLN A 167 24.26 -26.44 3.32
N PRO A 168 23.71 -26.96 4.43
CA PRO A 168 22.81 -26.19 5.29
C PRO A 168 23.45 -24.95 5.94
N THR A 169 24.75 -25.00 6.24
CA THR A 169 25.48 -23.92 6.92
C THR A 169 26.47 -23.21 6.01
N CYS A 170 26.54 -23.58 4.73
CA CYS A 170 27.51 -23.06 3.77
C CYS A 170 28.96 -23.06 4.28
N SER A 171 29.36 -24.08 5.04
CA SER A 171 30.67 -24.13 5.72
C SER A 171 31.49 -25.36 5.35
N CYS A 172 32.82 -25.25 5.44
CA CYS A 172 33.72 -26.38 5.23
C CYS A 172 33.94 -27.15 6.54
N LEU A 173 33.34 -28.33 6.66
CA LEU A 173 33.52 -29.22 7.80
C LEU A 173 34.65 -30.21 7.51
N ARG A 174 35.42 -30.56 8.54
CA ARG A 174 36.36 -31.68 8.43
C ARG A 174 35.52 -32.96 8.29
N PRO A 175 35.79 -33.85 7.33
CA PRO A 175 35.12 -35.14 7.28
C PRO A 175 35.30 -35.86 8.62
N PRO A 176 34.26 -36.57 9.12
CA PRO A 176 34.43 -37.44 10.27
C PRO A 176 35.57 -38.42 10.00
N CYS A 177 36.40 -38.71 11.00
CA CYS A 177 37.42 -39.74 10.85
C CYS A 177 36.72 -41.07 10.55
N GLU A 178 36.99 -41.68 9.40
CA GLU A 178 36.38 -42.96 8.99
C GLU A 178 36.72 -44.11 9.93
N VAL A 179 37.78 -43.97 10.72
CA VAL A 179 38.16 -44.92 11.76
C VAL A 179 37.16 -44.87 12.91
N ARG A 180 36.07 -45.59 12.69
CA ARG A 180 35.19 -46.19 13.70
C ARG A 180 36.08 -46.79 14.81
N ARG A 181 36.30 -46.01 15.87
CA ARG A 181 36.73 -46.38 17.22
C ARG A 181 37.64 -47.63 17.29
N ARG A 182 38.79 -47.64 16.60
CA ARG A 182 39.87 -48.54 17.05
C ARG A 182 40.28 -48.04 18.43
N ARG A 183 40.16 -48.89 19.45
CA ARG A 183 40.58 -48.58 20.82
C ARG A 183 42.09 -48.33 20.76
N CYS A 184 42.54 -47.13 21.11
CA CYS A 184 43.97 -46.84 21.17
C CYS A 184 44.62 -47.70 22.26
N GLU A 185 45.88 -48.06 22.05
CA GLU A 185 46.69 -48.74 23.05
C GLU A 185 46.86 -47.89 24.33
N ALA A 186 47.20 -48.54 25.44
CA ALA A 186 47.42 -47.84 26.71
C ALA A 186 48.51 -46.76 26.55
N GLY A 187 48.23 -45.54 27.02
CA GLY A 187 49.11 -44.38 26.85
C GLY A 187 48.86 -43.55 25.58
N PHE A 188 47.98 -44.01 24.67
CA PHE A 188 47.57 -43.26 23.49
C PHE A 188 46.09 -42.86 23.56
N SER A 189 45.76 -41.73 22.95
CA SER A 189 44.40 -41.21 22.86
C SER A 189 44.08 -40.84 21.43
N PHE A 190 42.85 -41.09 20.97
CA PHE A 190 42.46 -40.75 19.61
C PHE A 190 42.30 -39.23 19.48
N SER A 191 42.96 -38.63 18.49
CA SER A 191 42.82 -37.21 18.15
C SER A 191 41.94 -37.04 16.92
N GLU A 192 40.84 -36.29 17.07
CA GLU A 192 39.95 -35.90 15.97
C GLU A 192 40.59 -34.85 15.04
N GLU A 193 41.72 -34.26 15.43
CA GLU A 193 42.46 -33.30 14.60
C GLU A 193 43.28 -34.00 13.51
N VAL A 194 43.86 -35.15 13.85
CA VAL A 194 44.75 -35.92 12.97
C VAL A 194 44.24 -37.31 12.60
N CYS A 195 43.04 -37.67 13.07
CA CYS A 195 42.38 -38.97 12.84
C CYS A 195 43.23 -40.21 13.16
N ARG A 196 44.03 -40.14 14.23
CA ARG A 196 44.91 -41.25 14.68
C ARG A 196 45.12 -41.23 16.19
N CYS A 197 45.59 -42.34 16.73
CA CYS A 197 46.04 -42.44 18.11
C CYS A 197 47.34 -41.63 18.26
N VAL A 198 47.34 -40.65 19.16
CA VAL A 198 48.50 -39.82 19.53
C VAL A 198 48.80 -40.02 21.02
N PRO A 199 50.05 -39.80 21.47
CA PRO A 199 50.38 -39.93 22.89
C PRO A 199 49.46 -39.08 23.78
N ALA A 200 48.98 -39.65 24.89
CA ALA A 200 47.98 -38.98 25.74
C ALA A 200 48.48 -37.63 26.31
N HIS A 201 49.79 -37.49 26.51
CA HIS A 201 50.42 -36.27 27.01
C HIS A 201 50.48 -35.12 25.98
N TRP A 202 50.09 -35.35 24.72
CA TRP A 202 49.99 -34.31 23.69
C TRP A 202 48.65 -33.59 23.69
N ARG A 203 47.69 -34.01 24.53
CA ARG A 203 46.45 -33.26 24.69
C ARG A 203 46.78 -31.92 25.35
N PRO A 204 46.45 -30.77 24.71
CA PRO A 204 46.45 -29.50 25.41
C PRO A 204 45.46 -29.60 26.58
N LEU A 205 45.90 -29.21 27.77
CA LEU A 205 44.98 -28.96 28.89
C LEU A 205 44.10 -27.77 28.48
N GLY A 206 42.88 -28.05 28.05
CA GLY A 206 41.85 -27.07 27.71
C GLY A 206 40.66 -27.24 28.64
#